data_AF-A0A6L8TXY1-F1
#
_entry.id   AF-A0A6L8TXY1-F1
#
_cell.length_a   1.000
_cell.length_b   1.000
_cell.length_c   1.000
_cell.angle_alpha   90.00
_cell.angle_beta   90.00
_cell.angle_gamma   90.00
#
_symmetry.space_group_name_H-M   'P 1'
#
loop_
_entity.id
_entity.type
_entity.pdbx_description
1 polymer ?
#
loop_
_entity_poly.entity_id
_entity_poly.type
_entity_poly.pdbx_seq_one_letter_code
_entity_poly.pdbx_strand_id
1 'polypeptide(L)'
;MKELNLPPYSFTITGKEGSMMILDTIRRKFVRLTPEEWVRQHFVRYLINEGGYPPGLIGIEVMFRFNNMKKRADILVHDRCGEPVMIVECKSPDINISDFYEDKVYDQIGGYNLGLKLPFAIVTNGLV
;
A
#
# COMPACT_ATOMS: atom_id res chain seq x y z
N MET A 1 1.63 17.43 -5.54
CA MET A 1 1.22 16.37 -4.60
C MET A 1 1.56 16.83 -3.19
N LYS A 2 0.81 16.39 -2.17
CA LYS A 2 1.07 16.75 -0.77
C LYS A 2 2.40 16.14 -0.31
N GLU A 3 3.17 16.89 0.45
CA GLU A 3 4.34 16.36 1.15
C GLU A 3 3.86 15.39 2.23
N LEU A 4 4.51 14.23 2.31
CA LEU A 4 4.16 13.16 3.25
C LEU A 4 5.13 13.17 4.43
N ASN A 5 4.71 12.64 5.58
CA ASN A 5 5.55 12.39 6.74
C ASN A 5 6.32 11.07 6.58
N LEU A 6 7.05 10.96 5.47
CA LEU A 6 7.90 9.83 5.10
C LEU A 6 9.25 10.38 4.61
N PRO A 7 10.35 9.62 4.69
CA PRO A 7 11.62 10.06 4.14
C PRO A 7 11.50 10.47 2.66
N PRO A 8 12.31 11.44 2.20
CA PRO A 8 12.24 11.91 0.83
C PRO A 8 12.71 10.82 -0.14
N TYR A 9 11.94 10.59 -1.20
CA TYR A 9 12.27 9.66 -2.28
C TYR A 9 12.10 10.30 -3.64
N SER A 10 12.90 9.85 -4.61
CA SER A 10 12.78 10.26 -6.01
C SER A 10 11.91 9.29 -6.80
N PHE A 11 11.01 9.83 -7.62
CA PHE A 11 10.12 9.05 -8.48
C PHE A 11 10.20 9.53 -9.92
N THR A 12 10.11 8.58 -10.86
CA THR A 12 9.94 8.90 -12.27
C THR A 12 8.47 9.21 -12.52
N ILE A 13 8.16 10.49 -12.77
CA ILE A 13 6.82 10.99 -13.07
C ILE A 13 6.81 11.55 -14.50
N THR A 14 5.74 11.31 -15.24
CA THR A 14 5.53 11.78 -16.61
C THR A 14 4.11 12.30 -16.81
N GLY A 15 3.86 13.00 -17.91
CA GLY A 15 2.54 13.55 -18.26
C GLY A 15 2.35 15.01 -17.87
N LYS A 16 1.14 15.51 -18.07
CA LYS A 16 0.71 16.88 -17.73
C LYS A 16 -0.25 16.85 -16.55
N GLU A 17 -0.52 18.03 -15.97
CA GLU A 17 -1.54 18.18 -14.93
C GLU A 17 -2.86 17.50 -15.33
N GLY A 18 -3.47 16.76 -14.40
CA GLY A 18 -4.67 15.93 -14.65
C GLY A 18 -4.44 14.58 -15.34
N SER A 19 -3.25 14.34 -15.92
CA SER A 19 -2.87 13.08 -16.60
C SER A 19 -1.51 12.54 -16.16
N MET A 20 -1.01 13.01 -15.01
CA MET A 20 0.28 12.58 -14.49
C MET A 20 0.28 11.08 -14.20
N MET A 21 1.40 10.45 -14.52
CA MET A 21 1.66 9.05 -14.24
C MET A 21 2.99 8.88 -13.51
N ILE A 22 3.07 7.87 -12.65
CA ILE A 22 4.25 7.51 -11.87
C ILE A 22 4.69 6.11 -12.26
N LEU A 23 6.01 5.91 -12.38
CA LEU A 23 6.56 4.57 -12.60
C LEU A 23 6.45 3.76 -11.31
N ASP A 24 5.59 2.75 -11.33
CA ASP A 24 5.61 1.72 -10.30
C ASP A 24 6.72 0.72 -10.61
N THR A 25 7.76 0.73 -9.79
CA THR A 25 8.94 -0.13 -10.00
C THR A 25 8.69 -1.61 -9.70
N ILE A 26 7.68 -1.94 -8.90
CA ILE A 26 7.31 -3.32 -8.57
C ILE A 26 6.45 -3.90 -9.70
N ARG A 27 5.42 -3.17 -10.14
CA ARG A 27 4.54 -3.55 -11.27
C ARG A 27 5.19 -3.32 -12.64
N ARG A 28 6.33 -2.63 -12.69
CA ARG A 28 7.11 -2.30 -13.90
C ARG A 28 6.31 -1.59 -14.99
N LYS A 29 5.42 -0.67 -14.60
CA LYS A 29 4.59 0.12 -15.53
C LYS A 29 4.29 1.50 -14.98
N PHE A 30 3.99 2.44 -15.87
CA PHE A 30 3.42 3.72 -15.46
C PHE A 30 1.96 3.54 -15.06
N VAL A 31 1.58 4.13 -13.93
CA VAL A 31 0.21 4.14 -13.39
C VAL A 31 -0.22 5.56 -13.11
N ARG A 32 -1.54 5.82 -13.09
CA ARG A 32 -2.07 7.15 -12.83
C ARG A 32 -1.62 7.64 -11.45
N LEU A 33 -1.01 8.82 -11.39
CA LEU A 33 -0.56 9.44 -10.16
C LEU A 33 -1.74 10.07 -9.41
N THR A 34 -2.45 9.25 -8.64
CA THR A 34 -3.49 9.71 -7.71
C THR A 34 -2.87 10.03 -6.33
N PRO A 35 -3.58 10.77 -5.46
CA PRO A 35 -3.13 10.99 -4.08
C PRO A 35 -2.89 9.69 -3.30
N GLU A 36 -3.74 8.69 -3.48
CA GLU A 36 -3.57 7.37 -2.87
C GLU A 36 -2.36 6.61 -3.46
N GLU A 37 -2.15 6.66 -4.78
CA GLU A 37 -1.00 6.04 -5.43
C GLU A 37 0.32 6.71 -5.00
N TRP A 38 0.31 8.02 -4.73
CA TRP A 38 1.45 8.74 -4.19
C TRP A 38 1.86 8.20 -2.81
N VAL A 39 0.90 7.99 -1.92
CA VAL A 39 1.13 7.35 -0.62
C VAL A 39 1.63 5.92 -0.81
N ARG A 40 1.00 5.15 -1.71
CA ARG A 40 1.40 3.76 -2.00
C ARG A 40 2.85 3.66 -2.46
N GLN A 41 3.26 4.47 -3.44
CA GLN A 41 4.64 4.44 -3.95
C GLN A 41 5.66 4.91 -2.91
N HIS A 42 5.34 5.93 -2.11
CA HIS A 42 6.18 6.34 -0.97
C HIS A 42 6.31 5.25 0.09
N PHE A 43 5.21 4.58 0.44
CA PHE A 43 5.24 3.54 1.45
C PHE A 43 5.98 2.29 0.98
N VAL A 44 5.89 1.94 -0.31
CA VAL A 44 6.73 0.90 -0.92
C VAL A 44 8.21 1.25 -0.78
N ARG A 45 8.60 2.51 -1.05
CA ARG A 45 10.00 2.95 -0.85
C ARG A 45 10.42 2.89 0.61
N TYR A 46 9.55 3.26 1.53
CA TYR A 46 9.80 3.14 2.96
C TYR A 46 10.02 1.68 3.38
N LEU A 47 9.17 0.74 2.94
CA LEU A 47 9.34 -0.67 3.22
C LEU A 47 10.67 -1.22 2.69
N ILE A 48 11.11 -0.77 1.51
CA ILE A 48 12.37 -1.21 0.90
C ILE A 48 13.59 -0.62 1.61
N ASN A 49 13.63 0.70 1.77
CA ASN A 49 14.82 1.42 2.21
C ASN A 49 14.98 1.40 3.73
N GLU A 50 13.89 1.61 4.46
CA GLU A 50 13.91 1.71 5.93
C GLU A 50 13.46 0.39 6.58
N GLY A 51 12.42 -0.24 6.02
CA GLY A 51 11.90 -1.52 6.49
C GLY A 51 12.76 -2.73 6.11
N GLY A 52 13.72 -2.56 5.20
CA GLY A 52 14.62 -3.63 4.74
C GLY A 52 13.93 -4.78 3.99
N TYR A 53 12.70 -4.59 3.51
CA TYR A 53 11.97 -5.61 2.75
C TYR A 53 12.44 -5.63 1.29
N PRO A 54 13.03 -6.73 0.80
CA PRO A 54 13.43 -6.81 -0.59
C PRO A 54 12.25 -6.62 -1.54
N PRO A 55 12.40 -5.87 -2.66
CA PRO A 55 11.31 -5.61 -3.61
C PRO A 55 10.59 -6.87 -4.11
N GLY A 56 11.31 -7.98 -4.24
CA GLY A 56 10.75 -9.25 -4.71
C GLY A 56 9.76 -9.92 -3.74
N LEU A 57 9.70 -9.46 -2.49
CA LEU A 57 8.74 -9.95 -1.49
C LEU A 57 7.48 -9.06 -1.42
N ILE A 58 7.46 -7.94 -2.12
CA ILE A 58 6.39 -6.95 -2.08
C ILE A 58 5.52 -7.10 -3.32
N GLY A 59 4.24 -7.40 -3.11
CA GLY A 59 3.21 -7.36 -4.13
C GLY A 59 2.38 -6.08 -4.03
N ILE A 60 1.97 -5.52 -5.17
CA ILE A 60 1.09 -4.35 -5.24
C ILE A 60 -0.21 -4.72 -5.96
N GLU A 61 -1.34 -4.25 -5.44
CA GLU A 61 -2.69 -4.57 -5.95
C GLU A 61 -2.97 -6.08 -6.01
N VAL A 62 -2.52 -6.82 -4.99
CA VAL A 62 -2.62 -8.29 -4.96
C VAL A 62 -4.06 -8.72 -4.68
N MET A 63 -4.61 -9.53 -5.57
CA MET A 63 -5.94 -10.13 -5.40
C MET A 63 -5.84 -11.38 -4.51
N PHE A 64 -6.73 -11.47 -3.54
CA PHE A 64 -6.86 -12.66 -2.70
C PHE A 64 -8.34 -12.98 -2.43
N ARG A 65 -8.61 -14.18 -1.92
CA ARG A 65 -9.96 -14.61 -1.55
C ARG A 65 -10.13 -14.48 -0.04
N PHE A 66 -11.21 -13.83 0.37
CA PHE A 66 -11.63 -13.75 1.76
C PHE A 66 -13.13 -14.06 1.86
N ASN A 67 -13.51 -15.09 2.61
CA ASN A 67 -14.90 -15.54 2.76
C ASN A 67 -15.67 -15.61 1.43
N ASN A 68 -15.10 -16.30 0.43
CA ASN A 68 -15.61 -16.43 -0.95
C ASN A 68 -15.72 -15.12 -1.77
N MET A 69 -15.32 -13.97 -1.23
CA MET A 69 -15.20 -12.72 -1.98
C MET A 69 -13.78 -12.53 -2.51
N LYS A 70 -13.67 -12.01 -3.73
CA LYS A 70 -12.41 -11.49 -4.25
C LYS A 70 -12.16 -10.10 -3.69
N LYS A 71 -11.00 -9.92 -3.06
CA LYS A 71 -10.56 -8.68 -2.44
C LYS A 71 -9.17 -8.34 -2.94
N ARG A 72 -8.79 -7.08 -2.82
CA ARG A 72 -7.53 -6.55 -3.32
C ARG A 72 -6.82 -5.80 -2.21
N ALA A 73 -5.59 -6.20 -1.91
CA ALA A 73 -4.70 -5.48 -1.02
C ALA A 73 -3.93 -4.44 -1.84
N ASP A 74 -3.72 -3.25 -1.29
CA ASP A 74 -2.86 -2.26 -1.93
C ASP A 74 -1.41 -2.72 -1.96
N ILE A 75 -0.90 -3.19 -0.83
CA ILE A 75 0.42 -3.82 -0.71
C ILE A 75 0.29 -5.11 0.11
N LEU A 76 0.94 -6.17 -0.35
CA LEU A 76 1.07 -7.43 0.39
C LEU A 76 2.55 -7.81 0.44
N VAL A 77 3.10 -7.96 1.64
CA VAL A 77 4.48 -8.38 1.84
C VAL A 77 4.49 -9.85 2.24
N HIS A 78 5.42 -10.61 1.65
CA HIS A 78 5.63 -12.01 1.95
C HIS A 78 6.96 -12.22 2.67
N ASP A 79 7.09 -13.34 3.36
CA ASP A 79 8.39 -13.82 3.81
C ASP A 79 9.16 -14.54 2.68
N ARG A 80 10.33 -15.09 3.01
CA ARG A 80 11.16 -15.84 2.05
C ARG A 80 10.59 -17.21 1.68
N CYS A 81 9.61 -17.72 2.43
CA CYS A 81 8.87 -18.93 2.11
C CYS A 81 7.69 -18.65 1.17
N GLY A 82 7.38 -17.36 0.92
CA GLY A 82 6.25 -16.94 0.10
C GLY A 82 4.94 -16.81 0.88
N GLU A 83 4.99 -16.91 2.21
CA GLU A 83 3.81 -16.74 3.07
C GLU A 83 3.57 -15.24 3.31
N PRO A 84 2.31 -14.76 3.24
CA PRO A 84 2.01 -13.36 3.47
C PRO A 84 2.20 -13.01 4.95
N VAL A 85 2.90 -11.90 5.23
CA VAL A 85 3.23 -11.47 6.59
C VAL A 85 2.71 -10.08 6.96
N MET A 86 2.43 -9.25 5.96
CA MET A 86 1.93 -7.90 6.17
C MET A 86 1.01 -7.48 5.04
N ILE A 87 -0.15 -6.93 5.38
CA ILE A 87 -1.03 -6.23 4.45
C ILE A 87 -0.99 -4.73 4.75
N VAL A 88 -0.96 -3.91 3.71
CA VAL A 88 -1.04 -2.45 3.84
C VAL A 88 -2.19 -1.94 2.97
N GLU A 89 -3.02 -1.08 3.55
CA GLU A 89 -4.06 -0.33 2.88
C GLU A 89 -3.65 1.15 2.85
N CYS A 90 -3.51 1.70 1.65
CA CYS A 90 -3.14 3.09 1.45
C CYS A 90 -4.41 3.94 1.27
N LYS A 91 -4.33 5.19 1.72
CA LYS A 91 -5.41 6.18 1.56
C LYS A 91 -4.82 7.49 1.07
N SER A 92 -5.68 8.35 0.52
CA SER A 92 -5.30 9.72 0.17
C SER A 92 -4.81 10.48 1.43
N PRO A 93 -3.80 11.36 1.32
CA PRO A 93 -3.30 12.15 2.45
C PRO A 93 -4.32 13.10 3.11
N ASP A 94 -5.47 13.31 2.48
CA ASP A 94 -6.53 14.17 3.01
C ASP A 94 -7.61 13.36 3.75
N ILE A 95 -7.50 12.03 3.73
CA ILE A 95 -8.38 11.15 4.51
C ILE A 95 -7.87 11.10 5.95
N ASN A 96 -8.76 11.33 6.90
CA ASN A 96 -8.47 11.06 8.30
C ASN A 96 -8.49 9.54 8.55
N ILE A 97 -7.39 8.97 9.06
CA ILE A 97 -7.28 7.53 9.28
C ILE A 97 -8.17 7.08 10.47
N SER A 98 -8.48 7.95 11.44
CA SER A 98 -9.35 7.57 12.58
C SER A 98 -10.74 7.11 12.12
N ASP A 99 -11.28 7.75 11.09
CA ASP A 99 -12.58 7.42 10.48
C ASP A 99 -12.61 6.00 9.89
N PHE A 100 -11.43 5.44 9.65
CA PHE A 100 -11.24 4.10 9.13
C PHE A 100 -11.00 3.08 10.24
N TYR A 101 -10.33 3.46 11.34
CA TYR A 101 -10.02 2.57 12.46
C TYR A 101 -11.24 2.13 13.28
N GLU A 102 -12.28 2.95 13.44
CA GLU A 102 -13.31 2.65 14.44
C GLU A 102 -14.35 1.60 14.01
N ASP A 103 -14.61 1.40 12.71
CA ASP A 103 -15.60 0.39 12.25
C ASP A 103 -15.21 -0.38 10.97
N LYS A 104 -14.61 0.27 9.95
CA LYS A 104 -14.45 -0.34 8.61
C LYS A 104 -13.13 -1.06 8.39
N VAL A 105 -12.04 -0.58 8.99
CA VAL A 105 -10.73 -1.23 8.90
C VAL A 105 -10.68 -2.43 9.81
N TYR A 106 -11.24 -2.40 11.02
CA TYR A 106 -11.30 -3.62 11.84
C TYR A 106 -12.11 -4.73 11.15
N ASP A 107 -13.18 -4.40 10.43
CA ASP A 107 -13.89 -5.41 9.62
C ASP A 107 -13.10 -5.85 8.38
N GLN A 108 -12.45 -4.92 7.67
CA GLN A 108 -11.62 -5.27 6.52
C GLN A 108 -10.33 -5.99 6.91
N ILE A 109 -9.46 -5.33 7.67
CA ILE A 109 -8.20 -5.84 8.18
C ILE A 109 -8.39 -6.96 9.21
N GLY A 110 -9.25 -6.80 10.21
CA GLY A 110 -9.52 -7.87 11.17
C GLY A 110 -10.16 -9.07 10.49
N GLY A 111 -11.05 -8.86 9.52
CA GLY A 111 -11.53 -9.91 8.62
C GLY A 111 -10.38 -10.58 7.85
N TYR A 112 -9.59 -9.82 7.10
CA TYR A 112 -8.45 -10.33 6.35
C TYR A 112 -7.46 -11.07 7.23
N ASN A 113 -7.15 -10.54 8.40
CA ASN A 113 -6.24 -11.14 9.35
C ASN A 113 -6.82 -12.43 9.95
N LEU A 114 -8.15 -12.51 10.16
CA LEU A 114 -8.81 -13.74 10.56
C LEU A 114 -8.72 -14.84 9.47
N GLY A 115 -8.72 -14.45 8.18
CA GLY A 115 -8.62 -15.37 7.03
C GLY A 115 -7.20 -15.74 6.60
N LEU A 116 -6.27 -14.79 6.65
CA LEU A 116 -4.87 -14.94 6.21
C LEU A 116 -3.90 -15.16 7.38
N LYS A 117 -4.31 -14.88 8.63
CA LYS A 117 -3.48 -14.97 9.84
C LYS A 117 -2.15 -14.21 9.72
N LEU A 118 -2.24 -12.97 9.24
CA LEU A 118 -1.09 -12.09 9.04
C LEU A 118 -0.58 -11.51 10.38
N PRO A 119 0.72 -11.60 10.66
CA PRO A 119 1.31 -10.94 11.82
C PRO A 119 1.05 -9.42 11.88
N PHE A 120 0.97 -8.75 10.72
CA PHE A 120 0.83 -7.30 10.65
C PHE A 120 -0.22 -6.84 9.66
N ALA A 121 -0.90 -5.76 10.00
CA ALA A 121 -1.79 -5.07 9.10
C ALA A 121 -1.74 -3.56 9.36
N ILE A 122 -1.56 -2.80 8.28
CA ILE A 122 -1.25 -1.37 8.34
C ILE A 122 -2.27 -0.60 7.51
N VAL A 123 -2.72 0.54 8.03
CA VAL A 123 -3.42 1.56 7.24
C VAL A 123 -2.60 2.84 7.32
N THR A 124 -2.39 3.50 6.20
CA THR A 124 -1.64 4.75 6.18
C THR A 124 -2.15 5.70 5.12
N ASN A 125 -2.17 6.99 5.46
CA ASN A 125 -2.35 8.10 4.53
C ASN A 125 -1.02 8.84 4.25
N GLY A 126 0.10 8.30 4.76
CA GLY A 126 1.44 8.88 4.63
C GLY A 126 1.72 10.08 5.54
N LEU A 127 0.84 10.45 6.46
CA LEU A 127 1.05 11.58 7.40
C LEU A 127 1.10 11.14 8.86
N VAL A 128 0.26 10.17 9.22
CA VAL A 128 0.07 9.65 10.58
C VAL A 128 0.10 8.13 10.55
#